data_AF-A0A3B1DI71-F1
#
_entry.id   AF-A0A3B1DI71-F1
#
_cell.length_a   1.000
_cell.length_b   1.000
_cell.length_c   1.000
_cell.angle_alpha   90.00
_cell.angle_beta   90.00
_cell.angle_gamma   90.00
#
_symmetry.space_group_name_H-M   'P 1'
#
loop_
_entity.id
_entity.type
_entity.pdbx_description
1 polymer ?
#
loop_
_entity_poly.entity_id
_entity_poly.type
_entity_poly.pdbx_seq_one_letter_code
_entity_poly.pdbx_strand_id
1 'polypeptide(L)'
;DRNVLSFAKWFSNWNHDVLNRSNTRIVVQDGRTFTRWTKFSYDVITLEPMSPVQAGVVNLYSKEFYEQALDRLNPDGLMMQWLPLHLVGPDDAKAIIKTFQEVFPHTSVWNSFLTRIVLLVGSREPVRLDKNRFDDLMRIPELEESARQMGVRSLLDLTDFFITDGEQLKPYLQDAPVITDDRPLLEFSPVTLLPPLKWETDESFLNLLRYRGDQKPPVTGLSPMEEERLLRDFEIRTAQRFSVFSRRYHGPGEDAFARKNYDAGMKAMRNYMVEKKDAPISLQGAEWK
;
A
#
# COMPACT_ATOMS: atom_id res chain seq x y z
N ASP A 1 -16.74 -12.74 -12.40
CA ASP A 1 -17.92 -12.69 -13.30
C ASP A 1 -17.59 -13.42 -14.62
N ARG A 2 -18.45 -14.36 -15.07
CA ARG A 2 -18.26 -15.08 -16.35
C ARG A 2 -18.31 -14.14 -17.56
N ASN A 3 -19.12 -13.09 -17.49
CA ASN A 3 -19.27 -12.13 -18.57
C ASN A 3 -17.98 -11.37 -18.78
N VAL A 4 -17.35 -10.87 -17.70
CA VAL A 4 -16.02 -10.22 -17.76
C VAL A 4 -14.98 -11.14 -18.40
N LEU A 5 -14.92 -12.41 -17.98
CA LEU A 5 -13.99 -13.39 -18.56
C LEU A 5 -14.21 -13.62 -20.05
N SER A 6 -15.45 -13.57 -20.54
CA SER A 6 -15.77 -13.73 -21.97
C SER A 6 -15.15 -12.65 -22.87
N PHE A 7 -14.85 -11.47 -22.31
CA PHE A 7 -14.19 -10.38 -23.01
C PHE A 7 -12.66 -10.44 -22.96
N ALA A 8 -12.07 -11.28 -22.11
CA ALA A 8 -10.62 -11.28 -21.86
C ALA A 8 -9.76 -11.52 -23.12
N LYS A 9 -10.27 -12.28 -24.10
CA LYS A 9 -9.60 -12.52 -25.39
C LYS A 9 -9.33 -11.24 -26.20
N TRP A 10 -10.16 -10.21 -26.02
CA TRP A 10 -9.99 -8.91 -26.68
C TRP A 10 -8.86 -8.09 -26.04
N PHE A 11 -8.40 -8.51 -24.86
CA PHE A 11 -7.34 -7.86 -24.09
C PHE A 11 -6.07 -8.73 -23.99
N SER A 12 -5.88 -9.70 -24.89
CA SER A 12 -4.75 -10.64 -24.88
C SER A 12 -3.38 -9.94 -24.86
N ASN A 13 -3.28 -8.79 -25.53
CA ASN A 13 -2.07 -7.95 -25.54
C ASN A 13 -1.72 -7.35 -24.17
N TRP A 14 -2.68 -7.22 -23.25
CA TRP A 14 -2.48 -6.63 -21.92
C TRP A 14 -2.50 -7.67 -20.80
N ASN A 15 -3.28 -8.74 -20.93
CA ASN A 15 -3.36 -9.80 -19.92
C ASN A 15 -2.44 -10.99 -20.22
N HIS A 16 -1.60 -10.90 -21.25
CA HIS A 16 -0.66 -11.96 -21.68
C HIS A 16 -1.34 -13.31 -21.92
N ASP A 17 -2.57 -13.27 -22.43
CA ASP A 17 -3.43 -14.43 -22.69
C ASP A 17 -3.57 -15.38 -21.48
N VAL A 18 -3.60 -14.81 -20.28
CA VAL A 18 -3.54 -15.54 -19.00
C VAL A 18 -4.54 -16.69 -18.90
N LEU A 19 -5.72 -16.56 -19.50
CA LEU A 19 -6.76 -17.59 -19.43
C LEU A 19 -6.40 -18.90 -20.15
N ASN A 20 -5.48 -18.87 -21.11
CA ASN A 20 -5.04 -20.04 -21.87
C ASN A 20 -3.74 -20.65 -21.34
N ARG A 21 -3.12 -20.06 -20.31
CA ARG A 21 -1.85 -20.56 -19.76
C ARG A 21 -2.09 -21.83 -18.93
N SER A 22 -1.26 -22.85 -19.15
CA SER A 22 -1.37 -24.14 -18.47
C SER A 22 -1.21 -24.08 -16.95
N ASN A 23 -0.57 -23.03 -16.43
CA ASN A 23 -0.37 -22.79 -15.01
C ASN A 23 -1.45 -21.88 -14.38
N THR A 24 -2.53 -21.58 -15.11
CA THR A 24 -3.63 -20.74 -14.61
C THR A 24 -4.88 -21.59 -14.38
N ARG A 25 -5.49 -21.43 -13.20
CA ARG A 25 -6.78 -22.04 -12.87
C ARG A 25 -7.79 -20.95 -12.53
N ILE A 26 -8.86 -20.88 -13.32
CA ILE A 26 -9.95 -19.92 -13.12
C ILE A 26 -11.06 -20.58 -12.30
N VAL A 27 -11.48 -19.94 -11.23
CA VAL A 27 -12.64 -20.35 -10.43
C VAL A 27 -13.65 -19.21 -10.41
N VAL A 28 -14.84 -19.46 -10.96
CA VAL A 28 -15.92 -18.47 -10.97
C VAL A 28 -16.77 -18.66 -9.73
N GLN A 29 -16.45 -17.89 -8.69
CA GLN A 29 -17.13 -17.91 -7.41
C GLN A 29 -16.94 -16.56 -6.69
N ASP A 30 -17.76 -16.29 -5.68
CA ASP A 30 -17.44 -15.25 -4.71
C ASP A 30 -16.09 -15.55 -4.01
N GLY A 31 -15.21 -14.55 -3.95
CA GLY A 31 -13.85 -14.71 -3.44
C GLY A 31 -13.82 -15.13 -1.97
N ARG A 32 -14.69 -14.55 -1.14
CA ARG A 32 -14.81 -14.90 0.28
C ARG A 32 -15.27 -16.34 0.46
N THR A 33 -16.31 -16.73 -0.27
CA THR A 33 -16.83 -18.10 -0.25
C THR A 33 -15.76 -19.10 -0.71
N PHE A 34 -14.99 -18.77 -1.75
CA PHE A 34 -13.88 -19.62 -2.19
C PHE A 34 -12.81 -19.78 -1.10
N THR A 35 -12.33 -18.69 -0.52
CA THR A 35 -11.33 -18.70 0.55
C THR A 35 -11.79 -19.52 1.76
N ARG A 36 -13.07 -19.41 2.14
CA ARG A 36 -13.64 -20.18 3.25
C ARG A 36 -13.56 -21.69 3.03
N TRP A 37 -13.85 -22.17 1.82
CA TRP A 37 -14.04 -23.60 1.54
C TRP A 37 -12.87 -24.28 0.83
N THR A 38 -11.94 -23.52 0.23
CA THR A 38 -10.75 -24.10 -0.39
C THR A 38 -9.91 -24.86 0.64
N LYS A 39 -9.36 -25.99 0.23
CA LYS A 39 -8.42 -26.80 1.04
C LYS A 39 -6.95 -26.50 0.70
N PHE A 40 -6.72 -25.61 -0.23
CA PHE A 40 -5.38 -25.20 -0.65
C PHE A 40 -4.89 -24.04 0.22
N SER A 41 -3.59 -24.05 0.47
CA SER A 41 -2.85 -22.91 1.00
C SER A 41 -2.05 -22.25 -0.11
N TYR A 42 -1.76 -20.96 0.05
CA TYR A 42 -1.14 -20.12 -0.97
C TYR A 42 0.05 -19.33 -0.41
N ASP A 43 1.06 -19.11 -1.24
CA ASP A 43 2.21 -18.24 -0.90
C ASP A 43 1.84 -16.76 -1.01
N VAL A 44 0.91 -16.42 -1.89
CA VAL A 44 0.40 -15.04 -2.04
C VAL A 44 -1.10 -15.08 -2.27
N ILE A 45 -1.83 -14.31 -1.47
CA ILE A 45 -3.23 -13.96 -1.69
C ILE A 45 -3.26 -12.47 -1.99
N THR A 46 -3.77 -12.07 -3.15
CA THR A 46 -3.92 -10.67 -3.53
C THR A 46 -5.38 -10.36 -3.84
N LEU A 47 -5.86 -9.20 -3.40
CA LEU A 47 -7.22 -8.75 -3.62
C LEU A 47 -7.26 -7.40 -4.34
N GLU A 48 -7.96 -7.41 -5.48
CA GLU A 48 -8.41 -6.20 -6.20
C GLU A 48 -9.93 -6.27 -6.41
N PRO A 49 -10.73 -6.09 -5.35
CA PRO A 49 -12.18 -6.11 -5.45
C PRO A 49 -12.69 -4.79 -6.06
N MET A 50 -14.01 -4.69 -6.25
CA MET A 50 -14.65 -3.42 -6.56
C MET A 50 -14.53 -2.43 -5.38
N SER A 51 -15.12 -1.24 -5.49
CA SER A 51 -15.07 -0.23 -4.44
C SER A 51 -15.54 -0.80 -3.08
N PRO A 52 -14.79 -0.59 -1.97
CA PRO A 52 -15.13 -1.15 -0.66
C PRO A 52 -16.48 -0.71 -0.11
N VAL A 53 -16.97 0.44 -0.55
CA VAL A 53 -18.27 1.01 -0.11
C VAL A 53 -19.45 0.48 -0.91
N GLN A 54 -19.23 -0.37 -1.92
CA GLN A 54 -20.31 -1.07 -2.59
C GLN A 54 -20.84 -2.20 -1.70
N ALA A 55 -22.17 -2.35 -1.68
CA ALA A 55 -22.86 -3.35 -0.88
C ALA A 55 -22.24 -4.75 -1.05
N GLY A 56 -21.90 -5.38 0.07
CA GLY A 56 -21.30 -6.71 0.11
C GLY A 56 -19.79 -6.77 -0.16
N VAL A 57 -19.16 -5.72 -0.72
CA VAL A 57 -17.70 -5.70 -0.95
C VAL A 57 -16.93 -5.48 0.35
N VAL A 58 -17.50 -4.72 1.30
CA VAL A 58 -17.00 -4.56 2.68
C VAL A 58 -16.65 -5.89 3.35
N ASN A 59 -17.32 -6.98 2.98
CA ASN A 59 -17.08 -8.31 3.51
C ASN A 59 -15.69 -8.87 3.15
N LEU A 60 -14.99 -8.28 2.18
CA LEU A 60 -13.59 -8.58 1.85
C LEU A 60 -12.59 -7.69 2.62
N TYR A 61 -13.11 -6.79 3.47
CA TYR A 61 -12.35 -5.88 4.32
C TYR A 61 -12.62 -6.10 5.82
N SER A 62 -13.40 -7.12 6.19
CA SER A 62 -13.69 -7.45 7.58
C SER A 62 -12.59 -8.28 8.22
N LYS A 63 -12.50 -8.19 9.55
CA LYS A 63 -11.60 -8.99 10.37
C LYS A 63 -11.75 -10.49 10.08
N GLU A 64 -12.99 -10.97 10.01
CA GLU A 64 -13.29 -12.40 9.80
C GLU A 64 -12.81 -12.89 8.42
N PHE A 65 -12.88 -12.03 7.39
CA PHE A 65 -12.33 -12.38 6.10
C PHE A 65 -10.79 -12.42 6.12
N TYR A 66 -10.15 -11.45 6.78
CA TYR A 66 -8.69 -11.47 6.91
C TYR A 66 -8.21 -12.69 7.71
N GLU A 67 -8.93 -13.11 8.76
CA GLU A 67 -8.64 -14.34 9.50
C GLU A 67 -8.74 -15.58 8.58
N GLN A 68 -9.80 -15.65 7.76
CA GLN A 68 -9.95 -16.71 6.76
C GLN A 68 -8.81 -16.70 5.73
N ALA A 69 -8.35 -15.53 5.28
CA ALA A 69 -7.24 -15.40 4.36
C ALA A 69 -5.92 -15.86 5.00
N LEU A 70 -5.66 -15.44 6.25
CA LEU A 70 -4.50 -15.84 7.03
C LEU A 70 -4.43 -17.37 7.25
N ASP A 71 -5.58 -18.02 7.44
CA ASP A 71 -5.71 -19.48 7.54
C ASP A 71 -5.49 -20.23 6.22
N ARG A 72 -5.47 -19.52 5.08
CA ARG A 72 -5.16 -20.07 3.76
C ARG A 72 -3.78 -19.65 3.25
N LEU A 73 -2.98 -18.97 4.07
CA LEU A 73 -1.58 -18.69 3.75
C LEU A 73 -0.66 -19.82 4.21
N ASN A 74 0.36 -20.10 3.40
CA ASN A 74 1.53 -20.83 3.86
C ASN A 74 2.27 -20.04 4.97
N PRO A 75 3.15 -20.66 5.77
CA PRO A 75 3.81 -19.98 6.89
C PRO A 75 4.54 -18.68 6.52
N ASP A 76 5.16 -18.64 5.35
CA ASP A 76 5.87 -17.50 4.76
C ASP A 76 5.00 -16.70 3.77
N GLY A 77 3.70 -16.98 3.72
CA GLY A 77 2.77 -16.41 2.77
C GLY A 77 2.41 -14.94 3.04
N LEU A 78 2.03 -14.24 1.97
CA LEU A 78 1.69 -12.82 1.97
C LEU A 78 0.22 -12.59 1.61
N MET A 79 -0.44 -11.75 2.39
CA MET A 79 -1.69 -11.11 2.00
C MET A 79 -1.40 -9.73 1.44
N MET A 80 -1.92 -9.41 0.25
CA MET A 80 -1.84 -8.11 -0.39
C MET A 80 -3.23 -7.54 -0.60
N GLN A 81 -3.55 -6.46 0.11
CA GLN A 81 -4.85 -5.81 0.06
C GLN A 81 -4.75 -4.43 -0.56
N TRP A 82 -5.53 -4.17 -1.61
CA TRP A 82 -5.70 -2.82 -2.15
C TRP A 82 -6.40 -1.89 -1.16
N LEU A 83 -5.77 -0.73 -0.91
CA LEU A 83 -6.32 0.39 -0.15
C LEU A 83 -6.64 1.57 -1.09
N PRO A 84 -7.91 1.71 -1.53
CA PRO A 84 -8.28 2.71 -2.52
C PRO A 84 -8.56 4.08 -1.90
N LEU A 85 -7.53 4.85 -1.54
CA LEU A 85 -7.70 6.17 -0.88
C LEU A 85 -8.53 7.22 -1.66
N HIS A 86 -8.84 6.95 -2.93
CA HIS A 86 -9.71 7.79 -3.77
C HIS A 86 -11.17 7.32 -3.78
N LEU A 87 -11.48 6.19 -3.16
CA LEU A 87 -12.84 5.61 -3.04
C LEU A 87 -13.30 5.49 -1.59
N VAL A 88 -12.42 5.74 -0.62
CA VAL A 88 -12.74 5.67 0.82
C VAL A 88 -12.33 6.96 1.52
N GLY A 89 -13.06 7.33 2.57
CA GLY A 89 -12.74 8.52 3.37
C GLY A 89 -11.52 8.29 4.28
N PRO A 90 -10.99 9.34 4.92
CA PRO A 90 -9.85 9.22 5.84
C PRO A 90 -10.10 8.22 6.98
N ASP A 91 -11.28 8.24 7.60
CA ASP A 91 -11.60 7.35 8.71
C ASP A 91 -11.89 5.91 8.25
N ASP A 92 -12.48 5.74 7.07
CA ASP A 92 -12.62 4.41 6.44
C ASP A 92 -11.25 3.80 6.15
N ALA A 93 -10.32 4.58 5.61
CA ALA A 93 -8.96 4.12 5.34
C ALA A 93 -8.26 3.67 6.63
N LYS A 94 -8.39 4.45 7.71
CA LYS A 94 -7.88 4.05 9.03
C LYS A 94 -8.54 2.76 9.52
N ALA A 95 -9.86 2.62 9.39
CA ALA A 95 -10.59 1.42 9.81
C ALA A 95 -10.13 0.18 9.04
N ILE A 96 -9.90 0.29 7.73
CA ILE A 96 -9.35 -0.79 6.90
C ILE A 96 -7.95 -1.18 7.39
N ILE A 97 -7.04 -0.22 7.58
CA ILE A 97 -5.67 -0.52 8.01
C ILE A 97 -5.67 -1.14 9.40
N LYS A 98 -6.45 -0.57 10.34
CA LYS A 98 -6.58 -1.09 11.71
C LYS A 98 -7.10 -2.52 11.71
N THR A 99 -8.16 -2.80 10.96
CA THR A 99 -8.73 -4.15 10.84
C THR A 99 -7.73 -5.15 10.28
N PHE A 100 -6.93 -4.73 9.29
CA PHE A 100 -5.88 -5.54 8.72
C PHE A 100 -4.77 -5.86 9.76
N GLN A 101 -4.37 -4.87 10.55
CA GLN A 101 -3.36 -5.02 11.61
C GLN A 101 -3.81 -5.87 12.80
N GLU A 102 -5.12 -5.97 13.06
CA GLU A 102 -5.66 -6.85 14.11
C GLU A 102 -5.49 -8.34 13.78
N VAL A 103 -5.27 -8.68 12.51
CA VAL A 103 -5.15 -10.08 12.06
C VAL A 103 -3.72 -10.45 11.73
N PHE A 104 -2.99 -9.59 11.02
CA PHE A 104 -1.63 -9.87 10.58
C PHE A 104 -0.59 -9.30 11.56
N PRO A 105 0.25 -10.13 12.21
CA PRO A 105 1.27 -9.67 13.16
C PRO A 105 2.31 -8.72 12.56
N HIS A 106 2.65 -8.92 11.29
CA HIS A 106 3.56 -8.05 10.55
C HIS A 106 2.84 -7.46 9.35
N THR A 107 2.76 -6.13 9.33
CA THR A 107 2.15 -5.39 8.23
C THR A 107 3.06 -4.29 7.71
N SER A 108 2.84 -3.88 6.47
CA SER A 108 3.50 -2.74 5.84
C SER A 108 2.62 -2.11 4.78
N VAL A 109 2.88 -0.84 4.48
CA VAL A 109 2.19 -0.06 3.46
C VAL A 109 3.13 0.18 2.30
N TRP A 110 2.64 -0.07 1.08
CA TRP A 110 3.38 0.11 -0.16
C TRP A 110 2.61 1.02 -1.11
N ASN A 111 3.32 1.84 -1.86
CA ASN A 111 2.74 2.75 -2.82
C ASN A 111 3.61 2.91 -4.06
N SER A 112 3.05 2.51 -5.21
CA SER A 112 3.67 2.78 -6.50
C SER A 112 3.53 4.25 -6.86
N PHE A 113 4.65 4.92 -7.11
CA PHE A 113 4.63 6.30 -7.59
C PHE A 113 3.94 6.42 -8.97
N LEU A 114 4.02 5.36 -9.79
CA LEU A 114 3.48 5.34 -11.14
C LEU A 114 1.95 5.27 -11.15
N THR A 115 1.38 4.34 -10.39
CA THR A 115 -0.08 4.08 -10.39
C THR A 115 -0.81 4.79 -9.25
N ARG A 116 -0.07 5.29 -8.24
CA ARG A 116 -0.59 5.82 -6.97
C ARG A 116 -1.42 4.83 -6.16
N ILE A 117 -1.40 3.55 -6.54
CA ILE A 117 -2.06 2.47 -5.81
C ILE A 117 -1.36 2.31 -4.47
N VAL A 118 -2.14 2.21 -3.40
CA VAL A 118 -1.67 1.85 -2.07
C VAL A 118 -2.05 0.40 -1.79
N LEU A 119 -1.08 -0.37 -1.30
CA LEU A 119 -1.23 -1.77 -0.92
C LEU A 119 -0.88 -1.92 0.55
N LEU A 120 -1.70 -2.68 1.27
CA LEU A 120 -1.36 -3.24 2.57
C LEU A 120 -0.79 -4.63 2.34
N VAL A 121 0.36 -4.90 2.93
CA VAL A 121 0.99 -6.22 2.90
C VAL A 121 1.00 -6.78 4.32
N GLY A 122 0.48 -7.99 4.51
CA GLY A 122 0.31 -8.65 5.80
C GLY A 122 0.89 -10.06 5.78
N SER A 123 1.47 -10.49 6.90
CA SER A 123 2.24 -11.74 6.99
C SER A 123 2.35 -12.22 8.43
N ARG A 124 2.64 -13.52 8.62
CA ARG A 124 2.91 -14.13 9.93
C ARG A 124 4.31 -13.81 10.44
N GLU A 125 5.27 -13.70 9.54
CA GLU A 125 6.68 -13.46 9.81
C GLU A 125 7.15 -12.15 9.18
N PRO A 126 8.20 -11.49 9.72
CA PRO A 126 8.70 -10.24 9.16
C PRO A 126 9.16 -10.39 7.70
N VAL A 127 8.64 -9.54 6.82
CA VAL A 127 9.01 -9.51 5.40
C VAL A 127 10.19 -8.58 5.18
N ARG A 128 11.26 -9.10 4.57
CA ARG A 128 12.44 -8.33 4.17
C ARG A 128 12.74 -8.55 2.70
N LEU A 129 13.13 -7.48 2.01
CA LEU A 129 13.63 -7.56 0.64
C LEU A 129 15.07 -8.09 0.68
N ASP A 130 15.36 -9.12 -0.09
CA ASP A 130 16.72 -9.64 -0.25
C ASP A 130 17.31 -9.11 -1.56
N LYS A 131 18.39 -8.32 -1.45
CA LYS A 131 19.12 -7.74 -2.58
C LYS A 131 19.66 -8.82 -3.54
N ASN A 132 20.26 -9.89 -3.02
CA ASN A 132 20.84 -10.93 -3.86
C ASN A 132 19.74 -11.69 -4.61
N ARG A 133 18.63 -12.00 -3.92
CA ARG A 133 17.45 -12.58 -4.57
C ARG A 133 16.87 -11.66 -5.63
N PHE A 134 16.78 -10.36 -5.37
CA PHE A 134 16.34 -9.38 -6.36
C PHE A 134 17.24 -9.41 -7.60
N ASP A 135 18.56 -9.36 -7.42
CA ASP A 135 19.52 -9.38 -8.53
C ASP A 135 19.41 -10.68 -9.35
N ASP A 136 19.23 -11.82 -8.69
CA ASP A 136 19.04 -13.12 -9.36
C ASP A 136 17.73 -13.15 -10.17
N LEU A 137 16.64 -12.61 -9.63
CA LEU A 137 15.35 -12.53 -10.32
C LEU A 137 15.41 -11.57 -11.53
N MET A 138 16.14 -10.46 -11.43
CA MET A 138 16.31 -9.50 -12.53
C MET A 138 17.21 -10.02 -13.67
N ARG A 139 17.85 -11.19 -13.50
CA ARG A 139 18.52 -11.89 -14.61
C ARG A 139 17.56 -12.73 -15.45
N ILE A 140 16.33 -12.97 -14.99
CA ILE A 140 15.30 -13.69 -15.72
C ILE A 140 14.59 -12.68 -16.65
N PRO A 141 14.72 -12.77 -17.98
CA PRO A 141 14.24 -11.74 -18.90
C PRO A 141 12.76 -11.41 -18.76
N GLU A 142 11.92 -12.43 -18.54
CA GLU A 142 10.47 -12.24 -18.39
C GLU A 142 10.11 -11.49 -17.10
N LEU A 143 10.89 -11.68 -16.03
CA LEU A 143 10.69 -10.98 -14.76
C LEU A 143 11.24 -9.56 -14.81
N GLU A 144 12.39 -9.35 -15.45
CA GLU A 144 12.96 -8.02 -15.67
C GLU A 144 12.00 -7.15 -16.49
N GLU A 145 11.46 -7.68 -17.59
CA GLU A 145 10.51 -6.94 -18.42
C GLU A 145 9.23 -6.58 -17.66
N SER A 146 8.69 -7.52 -16.87
CA SER A 146 7.54 -7.26 -16.00
C SER A 146 7.83 -6.19 -14.94
N ALA A 147 9.00 -6.27 -14.28
CA ALA A 147 9.45 -5.26 -13.32
C ALA A 147 9.59 -3.88 -13.98
N ARG A 148 10.16 -3.82 -15.19
CA ARG A 148 10.34 -2.61 -15.97
C ARG A 148 9.00 -1.95 -16.34
N GLN A 149 7.98 -2.74 -16.68
CA GLN A 149 6.62 -2.25 -16.95
C GLN A 149 5.98 -1.60 -15.71
N MET A 150 6.32 -2.08 -14.52
CA MET A 150 5.93 -1.47 -13.23
C MET A 150 6.82 -0.28 -12.82
N GLY A 151 7.84 0.06 -13.62
CA GLY A 151 8.80 1.11 -13.33
C GLY A 151 9.95 0.71 -12.41
N VAL A 152 10.10 -0.59 -12.11
CA VAL A 152 11.17 -1.13 -11.27
C VAL A 152 12.35 -1.53 -12.14
N ARG A 153 13.45 -0.77 -12.10
CA ARG A 153 14.70 -1.05 -12.83
C ARG A 153 15.88 -1.34 -11.90
N SER A 154 15.69 -1.13 -10.60
CA SER A 154 16.70 -1.27 -9.58
C SER A 154 16.06 -1.58 -8.23
N LEU A 155 16.87 -2.08 -7.29
CA LEU A 155 16.41 -2.31 -5.91
C LEU A 155 15.93 -1.00 -5.25
N LEU A 156 16.52 0.14 -5.61
CA LEU A 156 16.05 1.46 -5.17
C LEU A 156 14.63 1.76 -5.65
N ASP A 157 14.25 1.34 -6.87
CA ASP A 157 12.89 1.54 -7.37
C ASP A 157 11.88 0.66 -6.62
N LEU A 158 12.24 -0.59 -6.32
CA LEU A 158 11.39 -1.48 -5.54
C LEU A 158 11.22 -0.97 -4.11
N THR A 159 12.32 -0.62 -3.46
CA THR A 159 12.30 -0.06 -2.09
C THR A 159 11.59 1.29 -2.03
N ASP A 160 11.61 2.09 -3.10
CA ASP A 160 10.82 3.32 -3.16
C ASP A 160 9.32 3.07 -3.02
N PHE A 161 8.81 1.87 -3.27
CA PHE A 161 7.41 1.57 -3.02
C PHE A 161 7.10 1.43 -1.52
N PHE A 162 8.06 1.09 -0.67
CA PHE A 162 7.84 0.97 0.78
C PHE A 162 7.52 2.33 1.41
N ILE A 163 6.35 2.46 2.04
CA ILE A 163 5.95 3.68 2.75
C ILE A 163 6.33 3.57 4.22
N THR A 164 5.78 2.59 4.93
CA THR A 164 6.00 2.43 6.36
C THR A 164 5.62 1.02 6.80
N ASP A 165 6.13 0.59 7.95
CA ASP A 165 5.65 -0.62 8.62
C ASP A 165 4.41 -0.35 9.47
N GLY A 166 3.77 -1.42 9.91
CA GLY A 166 2.57 -1.32 10.72
C GLY A 166 2.79 -0.79 12.14
N GLU A 167 3.99 -0.95 12.69
CA GLU A 167 4.30 -0.53 14.07
C GLU A 167 4.25 0.99 14.20
N GLN A 168 4.76 1.70 13.19
CA GLN A 168 4.68 3.18 13.17
C GLN A 168 3.27 3.73 13.06
N LEU A 169 2.34 2.95 12.49
CA LEU A 169 0.96 3.40 12.30
C LEU A 169 0.11 3.27 13.57
N LYS A 170 0.59 2.59 14.62
CA LYS A 170 -0.19 2.36 15.86
C LYS A 170 -0.75 3.66 16.48
N PRO A 171 0.01 4.76 16.63
CA PRO A 171 -0.56 6.01 17.15
C PRO A 171 -1.63 6.60 16.23
N TYR A 172 -1.42 6.56 14.90
CA TYR A 172 -2.37 7.08 13.92
C TYR A 172 -3.70 6.30 13.88
N LEU A 173 -3.65 5.01 14.24
CA LEU A 173 -4.77 4.09 14.17
C LEU A 173 -5.41 3.79 15.54
N GLN A 174 -4.95 4.44 16.61
CA GLN A 174 -5.34 4.11 17.98
C GLN A 174 -6.86 4.11 18.18
N ASP A 175 -7.54 5.11 17.65
CA ASP A 175 -8.99 5.30 17.80
C ASP A 175 -9.80 4.79 16.59
N ALA A 176 -9.13 4.16 15.62
CA ALA A 176 -9.80 3.64 14.44
C ALA A 176 -10.66 2.42 14.80
N PRO A 177 -11.91 2.33 14.30
CA PRO A 177 -12.76 1.18 14.56
C PRO A 177 -12.30 -0.04 13.74
N VAL A 178 -12.68 -1.22 14.20
CA VAL A 178 -12.48 -2.48 13.47
C VAL A 178 -13.74 -2.80 12.67
N ILE A 179 -13.55 -3.13 11.39
CA ILE A 179 -14.60 -3.59 10.49
C ILE A 179 -14.81 -5.08 10.76
N THR A 180 -16.04 -5.45 11.12
CA THR A 180 -16.44 -6.84 11.33
C THR A 180 -17.66 -7.14 10.49
N ASP A 181 -17.97 -8.41 10.28
CA ASP A 181 -19.19 -8.82 9.58
C ASP A 181 -20.46 -8.20 10.20
N ASP A 182 -20.53 -8.14 11.53
CA ASP A 182 -21.65 -7.56 12.28
C ASP A 182 -21.63 -6.02 12.32
N ARG A 183 -20.53 -5.39 11.86
CA ARG A 183 -20.36 -3.94 11.79
C ARG A 183 -19.69 -3.54 10.47
N PRO A 184 -20.42 -3.61 9.35
CA PRO A 184 -19.88 -3.30 8.02
C PRO A 184 -19.79 -1.78 7.79
N LEU A 185 -18.90 -1.11 8.53
CA LEU A 185 -18.83 0.36 8.62
C LEU A 185 -18.75 1.06 7.25
N LEU A 186 -18.08 0.44 6.27
CA LEU A 186 -17.88 1.01 4.94
C LEU A 186 -19.18 1.18 4.15
N GLU A 187 -20.23 0.40 4.43
CA GLU A 187 -21.55 0.55 3.77
C GLU A 187 -22.29 1.80 4.22
N PHE A 188 -21.92 2.34 5.39
CA PHE A 188 -22.51 3.54 5.97
C PHE A 188 -21.59 4.76 5.87
N SER A 189 -20.50 4.64 5.11
CA SER A 189 -19.55 5.73 4.92
C SER A 189 -20.22 6.90 4.18
N PRO A 190 -19.93 8.16 4.57
CA PRO A 190 -20.33 9.34 3.79
C PRO A 190 -19.88 9.29 2.32
N VAL A 191 -18.80 8.55 2.00
CA VAL A 191 -18.28 8.46 0.63
C VAL A 191 -19.18 7.68 -0.33
N THR A 192 -20.18 6.97 0.20
CA THR A 192 -21.26 6.37 -0.59
C THR A 192 -22.11 7.43 -1.32
N LEU A 193 -22.16 8.65 -0.79
CA LEU A 193 -22.90 9.78 -1.38
C LEU A 193 -22.02 10.63 -2.29
N LEU A 194 -20.81 10.95 -1.86
CA LEU A 194 -19.86 11.79 -2.57
C LEU A 194 -18.44 11.24 -2.44
N PRO A 195 -17.67 11.10 -3.53
CA PRO A 195 -16.28 10.64 -3.43
C PRO A 195 -15.46 11.62 -2.57
N PRO A 196 -14.38 11.13 -1.91
CA PRO A 196 -13.52 11.99 -1.11
C PRO A 196 -12.94 13.12 -1.97
N LEU A 197 -12.85 14.30 -1.38
CA LEU A 197 -12.19 15.43 -2.00
C LEU A 197 -10.71 15.14 -2.16
N LYS A 198 -10.10 15.76 -3.17
CA LYS A 198 -8.68 15.54 -3.46
C LYS A 198 -7.76 15.77 -2.25
N TRP A 199 -8.04 16.78 -1.44
CA TRP A 199 -7.23 17.07 -0.25
C TRP A 199 -7.43 16.05 0.86
N GLU A 200 -8.59 15.40 0.98
CA GLU A 200 -8.82 14.30 1.94
C GLU A 200 -8.05 13.04 1.55
N THR A 201 -8.02 12.72 0.26
CA THR A 201 -7.18 11.63 -0.28
C THR A 201 -5.69 11.94 -0.07
N ASP A 202 -5.24 13.16 -0.37
CA ASP A 202 -3.85 13.56 -0.19
C ASP A 202 -3.46 13.61 1.31
N GLU A 203 -4.38 14.02 2.21
CA GLU A 203 -4.20 14.02 3.67
C GLU A 203 -4.04 12.59 4.20
N SER A 204 -4.92 11.67 3.75
CA SER A 204 -4.84 10.25 4.10
C SER A 204 -3.49 9.67 3.70
N PHE A 205 -3.04 9.95 2.47
CA PHE A 205 -1.74 9.48 1.99
C PHE A 205 -0.57 10.11 2.76
N LEU A 206 -0.61 11.42 3.05
CA LEU A 206 0.43 12.09 3.83
C LEU A 206 0.58 11.52 5.24
N ASN A 207 -0.52 11.13 5.87
CA ASN A 207 -0.48 10.49 7.18
C ASN A 207 0.08 9.06 7.15
N LEU A 208 0.15 8.42 5.98
CA LEU A 208 0.95 7.19 5.79
C LEU A 208 2.42 7.54 5.48
N LEU A 209 2.64 8.52 4.61
CA LEU A 209 3.97 8.94 4.15
C LEU A 209 4.83 9.52 5.26
N ARG A 210 4.24 10.20 6.26
CA ARG A 210 4.96 10.89 7.33
C ARG A 210 6.02 10.03 8.01
N TYR A 211 5.69 8.76 8.25
CA TYR A 211 6.54 7.81 8.96
C TYR A 211 7.75 7.39 8.14
N ARG A 212 7.64 7.45 6.81
CA ARG A 212 8.75 7.14 5.89
C ARG A 212 9.97 8.03 6.14
N GLY A 213 9.78 9.27 6.60
CA GLY A 213 10.86 10.25 6.79
C GLY A 213 11.97 9.80 7.74
N ASP A 214 11.65 8.91 8.67
CA ASP A 214 12.54 8.39 9.70
C ASP A 214 12.72 6.86 9.63
N GLN A 215 12.21 6.22 8.57
CA GLN A 215 12.30 4.78 8.37
C GLN A 215 13.20 4.39 7.21
N LYS A 216 13.87 3.25 7.38
CA LYS A 216 14.63 2.59 6.33
C LYS A 216 13.78 1.44 5.75
N PRO A 217 13.80 1.21 4.43
CA PRO A 217 13.16 0.04 3.87
C PRO A 217 13.83 -1.24 4.41
N PRO A 218 13.07 -2.31 4.72
CA PRO A 218 13.62 -3.53 5.31
C PRO A 218 14.34 -4.37 4.24
N VAL A 219 15.64 -4.12 4.04
CA VAL A 219 16.47 -4.79 3.03
C VAL A 219 17.62 -5.57 3.67
N THR A 220 17.90 -6.77 3.16
CA THR A 220 19.02 -7.63 3.53
C THR A 220 19.95 -7.89 2.35
N GLY A 221 21.17 -8.36 2.64
CA GLY A 221 22.14 -8.76 1.61
C GLY A 221 22.92 -7.60 0.98
N LEU A 222 22.83 -6.38 1.54
CA LEU A 222 23.62 -5.23 1.12
C LEU A 222 24.98 -5.21 1.82
N SER A 223 26.04 -4.82 1.10
CA SER A 223 27.28 -4.37 1.74
C SER A 223 27.09 -3.01 2.42
N PRO A 224 27.94 -2.61 3.40
CA PRO A 224 27.82 -1.31 4.07
C PRO A 224 27.79 -0.11 3.12
N MET A 225 28.58 -0.17 2.04
CA MET A 225 28.64 0.91 1.04
C MET A 225 27.36 0.96 0.18
N GLU A 226 26.78 -0.20 -0.15
CA GLU A 226 25.50 -0.26 -0.86
C GLU A 226 24.34 0.21 0.01
N GLU A 227 24.34 -0.15 1.30
CA GLU A 227 23.35 0.34 2.26
C GLU A 227 23.41 1.86 2.38
N GLU A 228 24.61 2.44 2.56
CA GLU A 228 24.76 3.89 2.66
C GLU A 228 24.25 4.61 1.39
N ARG A 229 24.57 4.07 0.21
CA ARG A 229 24.10 4.62 -1.06
C ARG A 229 22.57 4.51 -1.19
N LEU A 230 22.01 3.33 -0.92
CA LEU A 230 20.56 3.08 -0.99
C LEU A 230 19.80 4.06 -0.09
N LEU A 231 20.26 4.23 1.15
CA LEU A 231 19.61 5.11 2.13
C LEU A 231 19.67 6.58 1.73
N ARG A 232 20.81 7.04 1.22
CA ARG A 232 20.96 8.41 0.70
C ARG A 232 19.98 8.68 -0.44
N ASP A 233 19.90 7.76 -1.41
CA ASP A 233 19.02 7.91 -2.56
C ASP A 233 17.53 7.77 -2.16
N PHE A 234 17.23 6.89 -1.20
CA PHE A 234 15.89 6.72 -0.63
C PHE A 234 15.43 7.97 0.14
N GLU A 235 16.32 8.64 0.86
CA GLU A 235 16.04 9.90 1.54
C GLU A 235 15.70 11.00 0.53
N ILE A 236 16.45 11.10 -0.57
CA ILE A 236 16.15 12.04 -1.66
C ILE A 236 14.76 11.76 -2.27
N ARG A 237 14.43 10.49 -2.55
CA ARG A 237 13.09 10.14 -3.08
C ARG A 237 11.97 10.44 -2.09
N THR A 238 12.23 10.24 -0.80
CA THR A 238 11.30 10.61 0.27
C THR A 238 11.08 12.13 0.31
N ALA A 239 12.16 12.91 0.20
CA ALA A 239 12.10 14.37 0.09
C ALA A 239 11.31 14.83 -1.14
N GLN A 240 11.50 14.18 -2.28
CA GLN A 240 10.74 14.46 -3.50
C GLN A 240 9.25 14.18 -3.30
N ARG A 241 8.87 13.09 -2.64
CA ARG A 241 7.47 12.79 -2.31
C ARG A 241 6.86 13.88 -1.44
N PHE A 242 7.51 14.29 -0.35
CA PHE A 242 7.05 15.40 0.49
C PHE A 242 6.96 16.73 -0.25
N SER A 243 7.92 17.02 -1.14
CA SER A 243 7.97 18.26 -1.91
C SER A 243 6.71 18.51 -2.73
N VAL A 244 6.08 17.44 -3.25
CA VAL A 244 4.85 17.54 -4.05
C VAL A 244 3.71 18.10 -3.21
N PHE A 245 3.57 17.63 -1.97
CA PHE A 245 2.48 18.02 -1.09
C PHE A 245 2.77 19.33 -0.38
N SER A 246 4.00 19.53 0.09
CA SER A 246 4.44 20.77 0.73
C SER A 246 4.20 21.97 -0.20
N ARG A 247 4.55 21.86 -1.48
CA ARG A 247 4.29 22.91 -2.49
C ARG A 247 2.83 23.03 -2.91
N ARG A 248 2.02 21.99 -2.74
CA ARG A 248 0.59 22.01 -3.11
C ARG A 248 -0.26 22.66 -2.02
N TYR A 249 0.13 22.47 -0.77
CA TYR A 249 -0.65 22.80 0.41
C TYR A 249 0.05 23.77 1.36
N HIS A 250 1.08 24.48 0.89
CA HIS A 250 1.86 25.43 1.69
C HIS A 250 2.44 24.84 2.99
N GLY A 251 2.97 23.63 2.88
CA GLY A 251 3.49 22.86 4.00
C GLY A 251 4.94 23.18 4.40
N PRO A 252 5.48 22.46 5.39
CA PRO A 252 6.84 22.65 5.87
C PRO A 252 7.88 22.53 4.76
N GLY A 253 8.83 23.46 4.73
CA GLY A 253 9.95 23.44 3.78
C GLY A 253 9.60 23.80 2.34
N GLU A 254 8.41 24.34 2.07
CA GLU A 254 7.92 24.67 0.72
C GLU A 254 8.97 25.43 -0.13
N ASP A 255 9.52 26.54 0.38
CA ASP A 255 10.50 27.36 -0.33
C ASP A 255 11.78 26.60 -0.69
N ALA A 256 12.27 25.76 0.24
CA ALA A 256 13.44 24.94 0.03
C ALA A 256 13.17 23.88 -1.05
N PHE A 257 12.02 23.21 -0.96
CA PHE A 257 11.58 22.24 -1.94
C PHE A 257 11.36 22.85 -3.33
N ALA A 258 10.80 24.06 -3.41
CA ALA A 258 10.64 24.79 -4.67
C ALA A 258 11.98 25.07 -5.36
N ARG A 259 13.04 25.30 -4.58
CA ARG A 259 14.42 25.49 -5.05
C ARG A 259 15.20 24.18 -5.22
N LYS A 260 14.53 23.02 -5.09
CA LYS A 260 15.15 21.67 -5.11
C LYS A 260 16.22 21.47 -4.04
N ASN A 261 16.20 22.25 -2.96
CA ASN A 261 17.03 22.03 -1.78
C ASN A 261 16.33 21.01 -0.86
N TYR A 262 16.46 19.74 -1.22
CA TYR A 262 15.77 18.63 -0.54
C TYR A 262 16.22 18.46 0.91
N ASP A 263 17.50 18.68 1.21
CA ASP A 263 18.03 18.57 2.57
C ASP A 263 17.41 19.60 3.51
N ALA A 264 17.35 20.87 3.09
CA ALA A 264 16.72 21.93 3.88
C ALA A 264 15.21 21.72 4.00
N GLY A 265 14.55 21.27 2.93
CA GLY A 265 13.12 20.94 2.95
C GLY A 265 12.81 19.80 3.92
N MET A 266 13.58 18.71 3.88
CA MET A 266 13.43 17.58 4.80
C MET A 266 13.75 17.95 6.24
N LYS A 267 14.74 18.81 6.48
CA LYS A 267 15.02 19.33 7.82
C LYS A 267 13.81 20.08 8.40
N ALA A 268 13.18 20.95 7.61
CA ALA A 268 11.96 21.64 8.02
C ALA A 268 10.81 20.66 8.28
N MET A 269 10.66 19.66 7.41
CA MET A 269 9.63 18.60 7.56
C MET A 269 9.83 17.80 8.85
N ARG A 270 11.05 17.36 9.17
CA ARG A 270 11.35 16.63 10.41
C ARG A 270 11.08 17.47 11.66
N ASN A 271 11.49 18.74 11.64
CA ASN A 271 11.20 19.65 12.75
C ASN A 271 9.69 19.78 13.00
N TYR A 272 8.90 19.90 11.93
CA TYR A 272 7.45 19.90 12.01
C TYR A 272 6.89 18.60 12.59
N MET A 273 7.38 17.43 12.15
CA MET A 273 6.92 16.14 12.69
C MET A 273 7.24 15.99 14.18
N VAL A 274 8.42 16.43 14.62
CA VAL A 274 8.82 16.43 16.04
C VAL A 274 7.90 17.32 16.88
N GLU A 275 7.54 18.50 16.37
CA GLU A 275 6.62 19.42 17.04
C GLU A 275 5.20 18.83 17.14
N LYS A 276 4.70 18.23 16.06
CA LYS A 276 3.36 17.63 16.00
C LYS A 276 3.24 16.30 16.72
N LYS A 277 4.35 15.61 17.01
CA LYS A 277 4.37 14.25 17.59
C LYS A 277 3.43 13.33 16.80
N ASP A 278 2.47 12.70 17.46
CA ASP A 278 1.51 11.76 16.86
C ASP A 278 0.28 12.45 16.24
N ALA A 279 0.14 13.78 16.36
CA ALA A 279 -1.00 14.49 15.81
C ALA A 279 -1.01 14.34 14.28
N PRO A 280 -2.11 13.84 13.66
CA PRO A 280 -2.22 13.70 12.22
C PRO A 280 -1.98 15.02 11.48
N ILE A 281 -1.41 14.94 10.29
CA ILE A 281 -1.36 16.05 9.34
C ILE A 281 -2.80 16.36 8.93
N SER A 282 -3.18 17.64 8.96
CA SER A 282 -4.44 18.10 8.37
C SER A 282 -4.19 18.97 7.15
N LEU A 283 -4.97 18.74 6.10
CA LEU A 283 -5.04 19.57 4.89
C LEU A 283 -6.38 20.32 4.80
N GLN A 284 -7.07 20.53 5.91
CA GLN A 284 -8.41 21.13 5.93
C GLN A 284 -8.41 22.53 5.32
N GLY A 285 -9.25 22.71 4.29
CA GLY A 285 -9.29 23.95 3.51
C GLY A 285 -8.19 24.06 2.45
N ALA A 286 -7.54 22.94 2.09
CA ALA A 286 -6.40 22.88 1.19
C ALA A 286 -5.16 23.65 1.70
N GLU A 287 -4.99 23.69 3.01
CA GLU A 287 -3.80 24.23 3.68
C GLU A 287 -3.25 23.19 4.65
N TRP A 288 -1.93 23.01 4.65
CA TRP A 288 -1.24 22.11 5.57
C TRP A 288 -1.13 22.78 6.95
N LYS A 289 -1.86 22.23 7.93
CA LYS A 289 -1.95 22.73 9.30
C LYS A 289 -1.37 21.78 10.33
#